data_AF-A0A3A6NBD4-F1
#
_entry.id   AF-A0A3A6NBD4-F1
#
_cell.length_a   1.000
_cell.length_b   1.000
_cell.length_c   1.000
_cell.angle_alpha   90.00
_cell.angle_beta   90.00
_cell.angle_gamma   90.00
#
_symmetry.space_group_name_H-M   'P 1'
#
loop_
_entity.id
_entity.type
_entity.pdbx_description
1 polymer ?
#
loop_
_entity_poly.entity_id
_entity_poly.type
_entity_poly.pdbx_seq_one_letter_code
_entity_poly.pdbx_strand_id
1 'polypeptide(L)'
;MKILIKIMLLTVFSFFLVACETPLSAQDVIDKLEISFAEGDSYSSVTANIVLLTASKDNEDAVFTWSSSHPEVIDSVGRVVRQNEDTTVTLTVSLTLNGQTLTKDFYVTVKGLYLPLKVRFRVMGATYQLIDVPYGEKVNTFDDPYVEGFTFTGWFISPELTDEFNFDDIITEDLIIEAKFEMLTEGTVTVNYYFENILNDDYTKDNTKTTTETYDVGTLVVVDDTFVGFQLNVGLSTTTTSVSAGVNKVMNVYYTRNRYTIE
;
A
#
# COMPACT_ATOMS: atom_id res chain seq x y z
N MET A 1 -110.10 48.57 5.88
CA MET A 1 -108.82 49.22 5.56
C MET A 1 -107.78 48.73 6.57
N LYS A 2 -106.78 47.95 6.10
CA LYS A 2 -105.42 47.79 6.67
C LYS A 2 -105.27 47.12 8.06
N ILE A 3 -104.29 46.28 8.40
CA ILE A 3 -103.12 45.63 7.77
C ILE A 3 -102.75 44.49 8.75
N LEU A 4 -102.51 43.25 8.29
CA LEU A 4 -101.85 42.21 9.07
C LEU A 4 -100.37 42.11 8.62
N ILE A 5 -99.45 42.48 9.49
CA ILE A 5 -98.00 42.30 9.30
C ILE A 5 -97.67 40.84 9.62
N LYS A 6 -97.31 40.05 8.60
CA LYS A 6 -96.67 38.73 8.79
C LYS A 6 -95.15 38.94 8.82
N ILE A 7 -94.55 38.67 9.96
CA ILE A 7 -93.10 38.62 10.17
C ILE A 7 -92.59 37.36 9.43
N MET A 8 -91.84 37.58 8.36
CA MET A 8 -91.18 36.53 7.57
C MET A 8 -89.83 36.23 8.23
N LEU A 9 -89.74 35.05 8.87
CA LEU A 9 -88.53 34.53 9.49
C LEU A 9 -87.58 34.05 8.38
N LEU A 10 -86.57 34.85 8.05
CA LEU A 10 -85.53 34.50 7.08
C LEU A 10 -84.49 33.59 7.75
N THR A 11 -84.61 32.29 7.55
CA THR A 11 -83.61 31.29 7.97
C THR A 11 -82.32 31.47 7.17
N VAL A 12 -81.28 32.00 7.82
CA VAL A 12 -79.91 32.01 7.29
C VAL A 12 -79.39 30.58 7.39
N PHE A 13 -79.40 29.86 6.26
CA PHE A 13 -78.76 28.55 6.15
C PHE A 13 -77.24 28.78 6.13
N SER A 14 -76.63 28.74 7.31
CA SER A 14 -75.17 28.75 7.47
C SER A 14 -74.62 27.50 6.78
N PHE A 15 -74.20 27.65 5.53
CA PHE A 15 -73.36 26.69 4.85
C PHE A 15 -72.02 26.64 5.61
N PHE A 16 -71.90 25.68 6.51
CA PHE A 16 -70.59 25.22 6.96
C PHE A 16 -69.92 24.58 5.75
N LEU A 17 -69.04 25.33 5.08
CA LEU A 17 -68.04 24.75 4.20
C LEU A 17 -67.13 23.90 5.09
N VAL A 18 -67.47 22.61 5.21
CA VAL A 18 -66.54 21.61 5.70
C VAL A 18 -65.43 21.55 4.65
N ALA A 19 -64.32 22.23 4.91
CA ALA A 19 -63.08 22.00 4.19
C ALA A 19 -62.66 20.57 4.53
N CYS A 20 -63.05 19.62 3.68
CA CYS A 20 -62.47 18.29 3.69
C CYS A 20 -61.08 18.46 3.06
N GLU A 21 -60.08 18.78 3.88
CA GLU A 21 -58.69 18.58 3.50
C GLU A 21 -58.54 17.07 3.28
N THR A 22 -58.35 16.67 2.03
CA THR A 22 -58.09 15.26 1.72
C THR A 22 -56.79 14.87 2.40
N PRO A 23 -56.77 13.81 3.23
CA PRO A 23 -55.54 13.37 3.88
C PRO A 23 -54.50 13.03 2.81
N LEU A 24 -53.25 13.43 3.05
CA LEU A 24 -52.13 13.17 2.15
C LEU A 24 -52.01 11.67 1.85
N SER A 25 -51.89 11.31 0.57
CA SER A 25 -51.70 9.92 0.18
C SER A 25 -50.27 9.45 0.51
N ALA A 26 -50.06 8.13 0.62
CA ALA A 26 -48.73 7.57 0.83
C ALA A 26 -47.75 7.99 -0.29
N GLN A 27 -48.24 8.11 -1.53
CA GLN A 27 -47.44 8.57 -2.66
C GLN A 27 -47.02 10.03 -2.50
N ASP A 28 -47.94 10.93 -2.12
CA ASP A 28 -47.61 12.34 -1.88
C ASP A 28 -46.59 12.51 -0.74
N VAL A 29 -46.68 11.67 0.28
CA VAL A 29 -45.75 11.68 1.43
C VAL A 29 -44.35 11.23 1.01
N ILE A 30 -44.22 10.12 0.28
CA ILE A 30 -42.90 9.60 -0.13
C ILE A 30 -42.25 10.44 -1.24
N ASP A 31 -43.04 11.06 -2.12
CA ASP A 31 -42.53 11.93 -3.18
C ASP A 31 -41.89 13.20 -2.62
N LYS A 32 -42.46 13.77 -1.55
CA LYS A 32 -41.92 14.94 -0.84
C LYS A 32 -40.75 14.63 0.08
N LEU A 33 -40.47 13.35 0.38
CA LEU A 33 -39.35 13.01 1.24
C LEU A 33 -38.03 13.34 0.55
N GLU A 34 -37.19 14.07 1.29
CA GLU A 34 -35.83 14.44 0.93
C GLU A 34 -34.87 14.08 2.08
N ILE A 35 -33.60 13.86 1.73
CA ILE A 35 -32.51 13.70 2.71
C ILE A 35 -32.01 15.09 3.08
N SER A 36 -31.80 15.35 4.38
CA SER A 36 -31.17 16.60 4.80
C SER A 36 -29.66 16.43 4.93
N PHE A 37 -28.91 17.31 4.28
CA PHE A 37 -27.46 17.32 4.25
C PHE A 37 -26.88 18.41 5.17
N ALA A 38 -25.62 18.25 5.56
CA ALA A 38 -24.86 19.32 6.19
C ALA A 38 -24.60 20.47 5.20
N GLU A 39 -24.19 21.64 5.72
CA GLU A 39 -23.84 22.78 4.87
C GLU A 39 -22.71 22.43 3.89
N GLY A 40 -22.93 22.69 2.59
CA GLY A 40 -21.98 22.39 1.52
C GLY A 40 -22.09 20.97 0.93
N ASP A 41 -22.82 20.06 1.58
CA ASP A 41 -23.05 18.71 1.08
C ASP A 41 -24.26 18.64 0.12
N SER A 42 -24.30 17.58 -0.69
CA SER A 42 -25.38 17.30 -1.64
C SER A 42 -25.43 15.80 -1.98
N TYR A 43 -26.44 15.37 -2.74
CA TYR A 43 -26.55 13.98 -3.22
C TYR A 43 -25.28 13.46 -3.92
N SER A 44 -24.54 14.29 -4.64
CA SER A 44 -23.31 13.89 -5.34
C SER A 44 -22.03 14.20 -4.57
N SER A 45 -22.14 14.78 -3.37
CA SER A 45 -20.98 15.17 -2.57
C SER A 45 -21.35 15.24 -1.09
N VAL A 46 -21.25 14.11 -0.41
CA VAL A 46 -21.42 14.01 1.05
C VAL A 46 -20.07 13.87 1.73
N THR A 47 -19.84 14.69 2.76
CA THR A 47 -18.62 14.69 3.56
C THR A 47 -18.90 14.59 5.07
N ALA A 48 -20.15 14.79 5.50
CA ALA A 48 -20.59 14.68 6.88
C ALA A 48 -21.81 13.74 7.03
N ASN A 49 -22.19 13.45 8.27
CA ASN A 49 -23.42 12.68 8.56
C ASN A 49 -24.64 13.36 7.94
N ILE A 50 -25.57 12.55 7.44
CA ILE A 50 -26.85 12.99 6.88
C ILE A 50 -27.98 12.75 7.88
N VAL A 51 -29.10 13.44 7.69
CA VAL A 51 -30.29 13.21 8.51
C VAL A 51 -31.31 12.44 7.70
N LEU A 52 -31.61 11.23 8.18
CA LEU A 52 -32.65 10.35 7.66
C LEU A 52 -33.89 10.46 8.55
N LEU A 53 -34.95 11.08 8.03
CA LEU A 53 -36.21 11.19 8.77
C LEU A 53 -36.84 9.81 8.95
N THR A 54 -37.28 9.52 10.17
CA THR A 54 -38.01 8.27 10.51
C THR A 54 -39.52 8.48 10.59
N ALA A 55 -39.99 9.74 10.50
CA ALA A 55 -41.40 10.13 10.48
C ALA A 55 -41.61 11.32 9.54
N SER A 56 -42.82 11.43 8.99
CA SER A 56 -43.21 12.58 8.15
C SER A 56 -43.53 13.82 9.00
N LYS A 57 -43.18 15.01 8.48
CA LYS A 57 -43.57 16.30 9.07
C LYS A 57 -45.03 16.65 8.78
N ASP A 58 -45.59 16.09 7.71
CA ASP A 58 -46.92 16.42 7.20
C ASP A 58 -47.97 15.34 7.51
N ASN A 59 -47.56 14.21 8.10
CA ASN A 59 -48.44 13.11 8.46
C ASN A 59 -47.87 12.27 9.62
N GLU A 60 -48.48 12.37 10.81
CA GLU A 60 -47.98 11.73 12.04
C GLU A 60 -48.03 10.19 12.00
N ASP A 61 -48.88 9.59 11.16
CA ASP A 61 -49.03 8.15 11.02
C ASP A 61 -48.03 7.54 10.02
N ALA A 62 -47.31 8.38 9.27
CA ALA A 62 -46.34 7.95 8.27
C ALA A 62 -44.97 7.67 8.90
N VAL A 63 -44.56 6.40 8.88
CA VAL A 63 -43.26 5.93 9.41
C VAL A 63 -42.32 5.57 8.27
N PHE A 64 -41.08 6.06 8.35
CA PHE A 64 -40.01 5.74 7.42
C PHE A 64 -38.98 4.81 8.06
N THR A 65 -38.62 3.75 7.36
CA THR A 65 -37.48 2.89 7.70
C THR A 65 -36.48 2.91 6.55
N TRP A 66 -35.19 2.88 6.88
CA TRP A 66 -34.11 3.02 5.90
C TRP A 66 -33.25 1.77 5.84
N SER A 67 -32.86 1.38 4.62
CA SER A 67 -31.79 0.42 4.36
C SER A 67 -30.74 1.05 3.45
N SER A 68 -29.52 0.54 3.56
CA SER A 68 -28.36 1.01 2.80
C SER A 68 -27.73 -0.14 2.03
N SER A 69 -27.30 0.12 0.79
CA SER A 69 -26.51 -0.84 0.00
C SER A 69 -25.08 -1.01 0.54
N HIS A 70 -24.57 -0.03 1.29
CA HIS A 70 -23.24 0.00 1.89
C HIS A 70 -23.32 0.54 3.33
N PRO A 71 -23.85 -0.25 4.29
CA PRO A 71 -24.03 0.20 5.68
C PRO A 71 -22.73 0.64 6.38
N GLU A 72 -21.59 0.16 5.90
CA GLU A 72 -20.25 0.57 6.35
C GLU A 72 -19.85 1.98 5.90
N VAL A 73 -20.50 2.53 4.87
CA VAL A 73 -20.27 3.89 4.34
C VAL A 73 -21.36 4.85 4.82
N ILE A 74 -22.63 4.47 4.69
CA ILE A 74 -23.76 5.17 5.30
C ILE A 74 -24.66 4.15 5.98
N ASP A 75 -24.80 4.23 7.30
CA ASP A 75 -25.70 3.34 8.05
C ASP A 75 -27.18 3.78 7.99
N SER A 76 -28.08 2.97 8.55
CA SER A 76 -29.52 3.24 8.51
C SER A 76 -29.98 4.43 9.36
N VAL A 77 -29.08 5.06 10.13
CA VAL A 77 -29.36 6.29 10.90
C VAL A 77 -28.68 7.52 10.30
N GLY A 78 -27.98 7.36 9.16
CA GLY A 78 -27.35 8.45 8.44
C GLY A 78 -25.94 8.80 8.90
N ARG A 79 -25.29 7.93 9.69
CA ARG A 79 -23.87 8.09 10.02
C ARG A 79 -23.04 7.79 8.77
N VAL A 80 -22.11 8.70 8.44
CA VAL A 80 -21.25 8.60 7.27
C VAL A 80 -19.83 8.24 7.71
N VAL A 81 -19.24 7.25 7.04
CA VAL A 81 -17.82 6.89 7.12
C VAL A 81 -17.22 7.03 5.73
N ARG A 82 -16.34 8.02 5.58
CA ARG A 82 -15.68 8.30 4.30
C ARG A 82 -14.59 7.26 4.03
N GLN A 83 -14.64 6.66 2.85
CA GLN A 83 -13.63 5.72 2.36
C GLN A 83 -12.44 6.47 1.73
N ASN A 84 -11.45 5.75 1.22
CA ASN A 84 -10.31 6.36 0.50
C ASN A 84 -10.62 6.67 -0.97
N GLU A 85 -11.82 6.36 -1.44
CA GLU A 85 -12.35 6.69 -2.76
C GLU A 85 -13.79 7.19 -2.63
N ASP A 86 -14.32 7.78 -3.70
CA ASP A 86 -15.74 8.12 -3.74
C ASP A 86 -16.59 6.86 -3.78
N THR A 87 -17.60 6.79 -2.93
CA THR A 87 -18.50 5.64 -2.89
C THR A 87 -19.94 6.07 -3.09
N THR A 88 -20.61 5.46 -4.07
CA THR A 88 -22.05 5.65 -4.26
C THR A 88 -22.83 4.63 -3.42
N VAL A 89 -23.73 5.14 -2.60
CA VAL A 89 -24.62 4.36 -1.73
C VAL A 89 -26.05 4.55 -2.21
N THR A 90 -26.77 3.44 -2.35
CA THR A 90 -28.23 3.48 -2.54
C THR A 90 -28.89 3.36 -1.17
N LEU A 91 -29.60 4.41 -0.77
CA LEU A 91 -30.44 4.42 0.41
C LEU A 91 -31.88 4.18 -0.02
N THR A 92 -32.45 3.07 0.42
CA THR A 92 -33.85 2.74 0.17
C THR A 92 -34.66 3.10 1.41
N VAL A 93 -35.59 4.03 1.27
CA VAL A 93 -36.61 4.25 2.29
C VAL A 93 -37.81 3.35 2.03
N SER A 94 -38.41 2.85 3.10
CA SER A 94 -39.70 2.18 3.10
C SER A 94 -40.67 2.99 3.97
N LEU A 95 -41.69 3.57 3.34
CA LEU A 95 -42.81 4.25 4.01
C LEU A 95 -43.89 3.24 4.34
N THR A 96 -44.40 3.24 5.58
CA THR A 96 -45.67 2.57 5.94
C THR A 96 -46.71 3.61 6.36
N LEU A 97 -47.88 3.59 5.71
CA LEU A 97 -49.02 4.45 6.03
C LEU A 97 -50.34 3.72 5.71
N ASN A 98 -51.25 3.64 6.67
CA ASN A 98 -52.58 3.00 6.50
C ASN A 98 -52.51 1.55 5.97
N GLY A 99 -51.47 0.79 6.36
CA GLY A 99 -51.24 -0.59 5.89
C GLY A 99 -50.68 -0.70 4.46
N GLN A 100 -50.44 0.41 3.77
CA GLN A 100 -49.71 0.44 2.50
C GLN A 100 -48.22 0.64 2.76
N THR A 101 -47.39 -0.02 1.94
CA THR A 101 -45.94 0.15 1.95
C THR A 101 -45.46 0.61 0.58
N LEU A 102 -44.70 1.70 0.55
CA LEU A 102 -44.04 2.23 -0.64
C LEU A 102 -42.54 2.33 -0.39
N THR A 103 -41.75 2.24 -1.47
CA THR A 103 -40.29 2.42 -1.40
C THR A 103 -39.83 3.49 -2.36
N LYS A 104 -38.72 4.14 -2.01
CA LYS A 104 -38.05 5.14 -2.86
C LYS A 104 -36.54 5.02 -2.62
N ASP A 105 -35.80 5.04 -3.72
CA ASP A 105 -34.33 4.98 -3.67
C ASP A 105 -33.73 6.37 -3.80
N PHE A 106 -32.67 6.59 -3.03
CA PHE A 106 -31.81 7.76 -3.13
C PHE A 106 -30.38 7.32 -3.41
N TYR A 107 -29.77 7.93 -4.43
CA TYR A 107 -28.36 7.70 -4.76
C TYR A 107 -27.53 8.81 -4.14
N VAL A 108 -26.65 8.44 -3.20
CA VAL A 108 -25.81 9.36 -2.44
C VAL A 108 -24.35 9.03 -2.68
N THR A 109 -23.55 10.00 -3.11
CA THR A 109 -22.10 9.85 -3.28
C THR A 109 -21.38 10.44 -2.08
N VAL A 110 -20.73 9.59 -1.29
CA VAL A 110 -19.81 10.01 -0.23
C VAL A 110 -18.44 10.25 -0.84
N LYS A 111 -17.87 11.42 -0.60
CA LYS A 111 -16.55 11.78 -1.13
C LYS A 111 -15.44 11.08 -0.38
N GLY A 112 -14.51 10.48 -1.12
CA GLY A 112 -13.32 9.84 -0.58
C GLY A 112 -12.42 10.83 0.17
N LEU A 113 -11.58 10.31 1.07
CA LEU A 113 -10.52 11.07 1.74
C LEU A 113 -9.23 11.12 0.92
N TYR A 114 -9.03 10.16 0.00
CA TYR A 114 -7.81 10.02 -0.81
C TYR A 114 -6.55 10.09 0.04
N LEU A 115 -6.57 9.48 1.23
CA LEU A 115 -5.40 9.45 2.10
C LEU A 115 -4.30 8.62 1.45
N PRO A 116 -3.04 9.06 1.53
CA PRO A 116 -1.94 8.24 1.06
C PRO A 116 -1.78 7.00 1.94
N LEU A 117 -1.57 5.87 1.28
CA LEU A 117 -1.23 4.58 1.84
C LEU A 117 0.27 4.51 2.12
N LYS A 118 0.65 3.69 3.09
CA LYS A 118 2.04 3.53 3.51
C LYS A 118 2.59 2.21 2.99
N VAL A 119 3.55 2.30 2.07
CA VAL A 119 4.31 1.13 1.60
C VAL A 119 5.69 1.16 2.25
N ARG A 120 5.96 0.18 3.11
CA ARG A 120 7.22 0.04 3.84
C ARG A 120 8.06 -1.08 3.24
N PHE A 121 9.17 -0.72 2.59
CA PHE A 121 10.19 -1.66 2.14
C PHE A 121 11.20 -1.89 3.26
N ARG A 122 11.54 -3.16 3.51
CA ARG A 122 12.49 -3.57 4.54
C ARG A 122 13.59 -4.46 3.98
N VAL A 123 14.79 -4.30 4.52
CA VAL A 123 15.96 -5.10 4.18
C VAL A 123 16.52 -5.64 5.49
N MET A 124 16.63 -6.97 5.59
CA MET A 124 17.11 -7.65 6.79
C MET A 124 16.34 -7.24 8.07
N GLY A 125 15.02 -7.05 7.95
CA GLY A 125 14.14 -6.65 9.04
C GLY A 125 14.18 -5.16 9.43
N ALA A 126 15.08 -4.38 8.85
CA ALA A 126 15.15 -2.92 9.06
C ALA A 126 14.38 -2.17 7.96
N THR A 127 13.81 -0.99 8.30
CA THR A 127 13.16 -0.15 7.28
C THR A 127 14.21 0.39 6.31
N TYR A 128 14.04 0.06 5.03
CA TYR A 128 14.85 0.56 3.92
C TYR A 128 14.22 1.81 3.32
N GLN A 129 12.92 1.75 3.00
CA GLN A 129 12.14 2.91 2.54
C GLN A 129 10.73 2.89 3.14
N LEU A 130 10.15 4.08 3.28
CA LEU A 130 8.75 4.28 3.63
C LEU A 130 8.17 5.30 2.65
N ILE A 131 7.27 4.85 1.79
CA ILE A 131 6.69 5.64 0.71
C ILE A 131 5.22 5.87 1.01
N ASP A 132 4.81 7.15 0.99
CA ASP A 132 3.41 7.53 1.00
C ASP A 132 2.90 7.51 -0.46
N VAL A 133 1.95 6.63 -0.77
CA VAL A 133 1.41 6.38 -2.12
C VAL A 133 -0.06 6.77 -2.14
N PRO A 134 -0.53 7.66 -3.03
CA PRO A 134 -1.96 7.93 -3.15
C PRO A 134 -2.76 6.65 -3.41
N TYR A 135 -3.98 6.56 -2.88
CA TYR A 135 -4.85 5.40 -3.11
C TYR A 135 -5.06 5.14 -4.60
N GLY A 136 -4.85 3.89 -5.04
CA GLY A 136 -5.00 3.48 -6.43
C GLY A 136 -3.81 3.80 -7.34
N GLU A 137 -2.76 4.42 -6.82
CA GLU A 137 -1.50 4.67 -7.54
C GLU A 137 -0.50 3.53 -7.33
N LYS A 138 0.59 3.56 -8.09
CA LYS A 138 1.69 2.59 -8.02
C LYS A 138 2.91 3.15 -7.30
N VAL A 139 3.80 2.27 -6.86
CA VAL A 139 5.14 2.64 -6.40
C VAL A 139 6.08 2.71 -7.60
N ASN A 140 6.85 3.79 -7.74
CA ASN A 140 7.92 3.86 -8.73
C ASN A 140 9.08 2.92 -8.35
N THR A 141 9.71 2.29 -9.34
CA THR A 141 10.91 1.48 -9.11
C THR A 141 12.08 2.31 -8.61
N PHE A 142 13.00 1.67 -7.88
CA PHE A 142 14.23 2.26 -7.34
C PHE A 142 15.35 1.21 -7.33
N ASP A 143 16.57 1.64 -7.03
CA ASP A 143 17.75 0.76 -7.04
C ASP A 143 17.62 -0.39 -6.04
N ASP A 144 18.04 -1.59 -6.46
CA ASP A 144 18.03 -2.77 -5.62
C ASP A 144 19.00 -2.63 -4.44
N PRO A 145 18.64 -3.17 -3.26
CA PRO A 145 19.50 -3.10 -2.09
C PRO A 145 20.70 -4.01 -2.26
N TYR A 146 21.89 -3.50 -1.93
CA TYR A 146 23.12 -4.28 -1.88
C TYR A 146 23.41 -4.77 -0.46
N VAL A 147 23.64 -6.07 -0.32
CA VAL A 147 24.10 -6.70 0.92
C VAL A 147 25.32 -7.57 0.61
N GLU A 148 26.45 -7.29 1.26
CA GLU A 148 27.71 -8.04 1.03
C GLU A 148 27.53 -9.53 1.31
N GLY A 149 27.95 -10.38 0.37
CA GLY A 149 27.83 -11.84 0.47
C GLY A 149 26.46 -12.39 0.07
N PHE A 150 25.55 -11.56 -0.45
CA PHE A 150 24.23 -11.97 -0.90
C PHE A 150 23.88 -11.42 -2.27
N THR A 151 23.00 -12.14 -2.99
CA THR A 151 22.35 -11.67 -4.21
C THR A 151 20.91 -11.30 -3.88
N PHE A 152 20.49 -10.08 -4.24
CA PHE A 152 19.09 -9.68 -4.14
C PHE A 152 18.26 -10.46 -5.15
N THR A 153 17.15 -11.07 -4.70
CA THR A 153 16.30 -11.91 -5.55
C THR A 153 14.90 -11.37 -5.78
N GLY A 154 14.52 -10.29 -5.09
CA GLY A 154 13.22 -9.64 -5.29
C GLY A 154 12.62 -9.10 -4.00
N TRP A 155 11.50 -8.42 -4.16
CA TRP A 155 10.70 -7.85 -3.08
C TRP A 155 9.49 -8.75 -2.84
N PHE A 156 9.17 -9.07 -1.58
CA PHE A 156 8.08 -9.99 -1.24
C PHE A 156 7.18 -9.42 -0.16
N ILE A 157 5.88 -9.69 -0.24
CA ILE A 157 4.89 -9.21 0.74
C ILE A 157 5.10 -9.95 2.07
N SER A 158 5.30 -9.17 3.14
CA SER A 158 5.51 -9.65 4.50
C SER A 158 4.16 -9.96 5.19
N PRO A 159 4.09 -10.92 6.14
CA PRO A 159 5.17 -11.72 6.72
C PRO A 159 5.43 -13.07 6.05
N GLU A 160 4.52 -13.56 5.21
CA GLU A 160 4.62 -14.92 4.66
C GLU A 160 5.70 -15.04 3.58
N LEU A 161 6.05 -13.94 2.89
CA LEU A 161 7.09 -13.88 1.85
C LEU A 161 6.87 -14.89 0.71
N THR A 162 5.61 -15.23 0.46
CA THR A 162 5.17 -16.13 -0.62
C THR A 162 4.86 -15.39 -1.90
N ASP A 163 4.32 -14.18 -1.79
CA ASP A 163 3.89 -13.36 -2.91
C ASP A 163 4.96 -12.31 -3.22
N GLU A 164 5.47 -12.34 -4.45
CA GLU A 164 6.42 -11.34 -4.94
C GLU A 164 5.67 -10.03 -5.19
N PHE A 165 6.24 -8.92 -4.72
CA PHE A 165 5.72 -7.59 -4.95
C PHE A 165 6.07 -7.13 -6.36
N ASN A 166 5.05 -6.77 -7.14
CA ASN A 166 5.20 -6.20 -8.47
C ASN A 166 4.95 -4.69 -8.43
N PHE A 167 5.94 -3.90 -8.89
CA PHE A 167 5.82 -2.44 -8.97
C PHE A 167 4.73 -1.95 -9.95
N ASP A 168 4.23 -2.84 -10.82
CA ASP A 168 3.11 -2.54 -11.69
C ASP A 168 1.73 -2.67 -11.03
N ASP A 169 1.65 -3.19 -9.81
CA ASP A 169 0.39 -3.32 -9.08
C ASP A 169 -0.02 -1.99 -8.42
N ILE A 170 -1.32 -1.71 -8.44
CA ILE A 170 -1.89 -0.56 -7.74
C ILE A 170 -1.93 -0.81 -6.23
N ILE A 171 -1.72 0.23 -5.44
CA ILE A 171 -1.71 0.15 -3.99
C ILE A 171 -3.09 0.58 -3.47
N THR A 172 -3.79 -0.33 -2.79
CA THR A 172 -5.13 -0.10 -2.22
C THR A 172 -5.18 -0.21 -0.69
N GLU A 173 -4.09 -0.68 -0.08
CA GLU A 173 -3.92 -0.75 1.37
C GLU A 173 -2.46 -0.49 1.77
N ASP A 174 -2.20 -0.34 3.07
CA ASP A 174 -0.84 -0.25 3.60
C ASP A 174 -0.12 -1.59 3.43
N LEU A 175 1.12 -1.57 2.92
CA LEU A 175 1.89 -2.78 2.66
C LEU A 175 3.23 -2.76 3.42
N ILE A 176 3.65 -3.95 3.82
CA ILE A 176 5.01 -4.20 4.30
C ILE A 176 5.64 -5.21 3.36
N ILE A 177 6.76 -4.82 2.76
CA ILE A 177 7.46 -5.59 1.74
C ILE A 177 8.88 -5.83 2.25
N GLU A 178 9.36 -7.06 2.17
CA GLU A 178 10.71 -7.46 2.60
C GLU A 178 11.54 -7.87 1.37
N ALA A 179 12.78 -7.41 1.33
CA ALA A 179 13.75 -7.87 0.35
C ALA A 179 14.16 -9.32 0.65
N LYS A 180 14.12 -10.14 -0.38
CA LYS A 180 14.64 -11.51 -0.34
C LYS A 180 16.04 -11.56 -0.95
N PHE A 181 16.87 -12.38 -0.35
CA PHE A 181 18.25 -12.55 -0.75
C PHE A 181 18.62 -14.03 -0.77
N GLU A 182 19.56 -14.38 -1.65
CA GLU A 182 20.24 -15.68 -1.65
C GLU A 182 21.70 -15.48 -1.25
N MET A 183 22.20 -16.35 -0.38
CA MET A 183 23.59 -16.32 0.05
C MET A 183 24.49 -16.72 -1.11
N LEU A 184 25.54 -15.95 -1.37
CA LEU A 184 26.57 -16.33 -2.31
C LEU A 184 27.39 -17.47 -1.71
N THR A 185 27.54 -18.56 -2.47
CA THR A 185 28.28 -19.76 -2.04
C THR A 185 29.71 -19.79 -2.54
N GLU A 186 30.10 -18.81 -3.35
CA GLU A 186 31.41 -18.73 -3.97
C GLU A 186 32.06 -17.36 -3.72
N GLY A 187 33.39 -17.34 -3.78
CA GLY A 187 34.21 -16.13 -3.84
C GLY A 187 35.40 -16.34 -4.77
N THR A 188 36.17 -15.29 -5.03
CA THR A 188 37.37 -15.40 -5.90
C THR A 188 38.64 -15.16 -5.12
N VAL A 189 39.73 -15.82 -5.52
CA VAL A 189 41.07 -15.54 -5.01
C VAL A 189 41.98 -15.21 -6.19
N THR A 190 42.61 -14.04 -6.12
CA THR A 190 43.62 -13.59 -7.07
C THR A 190 45.01 -13.77 -6.46
N VAL A 191 45.87 -14.57 -7.07
CA VAL A 191 47.26 -14.76 -6.63
C VAL A 191 48.18 -13.98 -7.55
N ASN A 192 48.96 -13.06 -6.99
CA ASN A 192 49.99 -12.30 -7.71
C ASN A 192 51.37 -12.80 -7.32
N TYR A 193 52.18 -13.12 -8.32
CA TYR A 193 53.56 -13.59 -8.14
C TYR A 193 54.56 -12.46 -8.39
N TYR A 194 55.45 -12.26 -7.44
CA TYR A 194 56.50 -11.27 -7.48
C TYR A 194 57.87 -11.95 -7.38
N PHE A 195 58.80 -11.56 -8.26
CA PHE A 195 60.16 -12.13 -8.29
C PHE A 195 61.20 -11.06 -8.06
N GLU A 196 62.22 -11.38 -7.25
CA GLU A 196 63.34 -10.47 -7.01
C GLU A 196 64.09 -10.18 -8.32
N ASN A 197 64.33 -8.88 -8.53
CA ASN A 197 65.01 -8.36 -9.69
C ASN A 197 66.47 -8.82 -9.73
N ILE A 198 67.08 -8.75 -10.91
CA ILE A 198 68.51 -9.12 -11.08
C ILE A 198 69.43 -8.02 -10.57
N LEU A 199 69.03 -6.76 -10.75
CA LEU A 199 69.90 -5.59 -10.58
C LEU A 199 69.75 -4.91 -9.21
N ASN A 200 68.73 -5.29 -8.44
CA ASN A 200 68.46 -4.74 -7.10
C ASN A 200 67.63 -5.72 -6.27
N ASP A 201 67.46 -5.41 -4.98
CA ASP A 201 66.68 -6.21 -4.03
C ASP A 201 65.15 -5.94 -4.11
N ASP A 202 64.67 -5.20 -5.13
CA ASP A 202 63.24 -4.97 -5.35
C ASP A 202 62.60 -6.18 -6.04
N TYR A 203 61.27 -6.24 -6.02
CA TYR A 203 60.48 -7.30 -6.66
C TYR A 203 59.61 -6.74 -7.77
N THR A 204 59.52 -7.48 -8.88
CA THR A 204 58.62 -7.17 -9.99
C THR A 204 57.52 -8.23 -10.10
N LYS A 205 56.28 -7.78 -10.28
CA LYS A 205 55.13 -8.65 -10.53
C LYS A 205 55.28 -9.33 -11.90
N ASP A 206 55.15 -10.65 -11.94
CA ASP A 206 54.99 -11.39 -13.18
C ASP A 206 53.50 -11.52 -13.53
N ASN A 207 53.02 -10.62 -14.39
CA ASN A 207 51.63 -10.62 -14.83
C ASN A 207 51.23 -11.87 -15.61
N THR A 208 52.19 -12.64 -16.15
CA THR A 208 51.88 -13.89 -16.88
C THR A 208 51.56 -15.05 -15.94
N LYS A 209 51.90 -14.92 -14.65
CA LYS A 209 51.65 -15.92 -13.61
C LYS A 209 50.47 -15.58 -12.70
N THR A 210 49.94 -14.36 -12.76
CA THR A 210 48.77 -14.01 -11.96
C THR A 210 47.57 -14.88 -12.35
N THR A 211 46.95 -15.50 -11.35
CA THR A 211 45.73 -16.30 -11.50
C THR A 211 44.60 -15.67 -10.70
N THR A 212 43.37 -15.83 -11.19
CA THR A 212 42.15 -15.54 -10.43
C THR A 212 41.22 -16.73 -10.60
N GLU A 213 40.90 -17.40 -9.50
CA GLU A 213 40.07 -18.60 -9.48
C GLU A 213 38.88 -18.41 -8.54
N THR A 214 37.79 -19.13 -8.82
CA THR A 214 36.58 -19.14 -8.00
C THR A 214 36.59 -20.37 -7.11
N TYR A 215 36.19 -20.20 -5.86
CA TYR A 215 36.18 -21.25 -4.85
C TYR A 215 34.91 -21.16 -4.02
N ASP A 216 34.50 -22.29 -3.45
CA ASP A 216 33.44 -22.33 -2.45
C ASP A 216 33.83 -21.52 -1.20
N VAL A 217 32.83 -20.88 -0.57
CA VAL A 217 33.01 -20.12 0.67
C VAL A 217 33.54 -21.03 1.78
N GLY A 218 34.56 -20.55 2.49
CA GLY A 218 35.26 -21.30 3.52
C GLY A 218 36.42 -22.17 3.03
N THR A 219 36.58 -22.35 1.71
CA THR A 219 37.79 -23.02 1.17
C THR A 219 39.04 -22.27 1.61
N LEU A 220 40.02 -23.01 2.14
CA LEU A 220 41.36 -22.51 2.44
C LEU A 220 42.22 -22.64 1.19
N VAL A 221 42.54 -21.52 0.55
CA VAL A 221 43.47 -21.48 -0.58
C VAL A 221 44.88 -21.38 -0.02
N VAL A 222 45.77 -22.24 -0.50
CA VAL A 222 47.19 -22.32 -0.10
C VAL A 222 48.03 -22.19 -1.35
N VAL A 223 49.03 -21.32 -1.31
CA VAL A 223 50.03 -21.16 -2.38
C VAL A 223 51.31 -21.85 -1.94
N ASP A 224 51.63 -22.97 -2.59
CA ASP A 224 52.83 -23.79 -2.34
C ASP A 224 53.72 -23.96 -3.59
N ASP A 225 53.50 -23.12 -4.62
CA ASP A 225 54.28 -23.14 -5.85
C ASP A 225 55.79 -22.99 -5.60
N THR A 226 56.58 -23.67 -6.41
CA THR A 226 58.05 -23.58 -6.39
C THR A 226 58.59 -23.16 -7.76
N PHE A 227 59.63 -22.33 -7.74
CA PHE A 227 60.27 -21.83 -8.97
C PHE A 227 61.77 -22.09 -8.92
N VAL A 228 62.30 -22.73 -9.97
CA VAL A 228 63.73 -23.01 -10.08
C VAL A 228 64.53 -21.71 -10.03
N GLY A 229 65.55 -21.66 -9.17
CA GLY A 229 66.39 -20.48 -8.98
C GLY A 229 65.83 -19.44 -8.01
N PHE A 230 64.69 -19.71 -7.37
CA PHE A 230 64.10 -18.84 -6.36
C PHE A 230 63.67 -19.61 -5.11
N GLN A 231 63.52 -18.88 -4.00
CA GLN A 231 62.99 -19.32 -2.73
C GLN A 231 61.84 -18.42 -2.29
N LEU A 232 60.77 -19.00 -1.76
CA LEU A 232 59.63 -18.24 -1.22
C LEU A 232 60.06 -17.37 -0.04
N ASN A 233 59.77 -16.07 -0.13
CA ASN A 233 59.92 -15.12 0.96
C ASN A 233 58.64 -15.12 1.83
N VAL A 234 58.61 -16.01 2.82
CA VAL A 234 57.46 -16.16 3.74
C VAL A 234 57.17 -14.90 4.55
N GLY A 235 58.15 -14.02 4.75
CA GLY A 235 57.97 -12.77 5.51
C GLY A 235 57.26 -11.67 4.73
N LEU A 236 57.32 -11.70 3.39
CA LEU A 236 56.62 -10.76 2.52
C LEU A 236 55.34 -11.34 1.91
N SER A 237 55.19 -12.67 1.94
CA SER A 237 54.13 -13.37 1.22
C SER A 237 52.89 -13.61 2.07
N THR A 238 51.71 -13.47 1.45
CA THR A 238 50.48 -14.09 1.95
C THR A 238 50.31 -15.42 1.25
N THR A 239 50.55 -16.52 1.96
CA THR A 239 50.55 -17.89 1.38
C THR A 239 49.27 -18.66 1.64
N THR A 240 48.39 -18.14 2.50
CA THR A 240 47.07 -18.74 2.75
C THR A 240 45.98 -17.68 2.87
N THR A 241 44.76 -18.02 2.45
CA THR A 241 43.56 -17.21 2.71
C THR A 241 42.32 -18.08 2.74
N SER A 242 41.30 -17.67 3.49
CA SER A 242 39.98 -18.28 3.44
C SER A 242 39.04 -17.49 2.53
N VAL A 243 38.27 -18.22 1.72
CA VAL A 243 37.34 -17.65 0.75
C VAL A 243 36.11 -17.09 1.48
N SER A 244 35.69 -15.88 1.09
CA SER A 244 34.51 -15.20 1.63
C SER A 244 33.47 -14.97 0.51
N ALA A 245 32.19 -15.04 0.86
CA ALA A 245 31.06 -14.97 -0.08
C ALA A 245 31.08 -13.69 -0.93
N GLY A 246 31.12 -13.83 -2.26
CA GLY A 246 31.10 -12.71 -3.20
C GLY A 246 32.33 -11.80 -3.19
N VAL A 247 33.37 -12.13 -2.42
CA VAL A 247 34.57 -11.29 -2.27
C VAL A 247 35.71 -11.81 -3.13
N ASN A 248 36.47 -10.90 -3.76
CA ASN A 248 37.77 -11.20 -4.34
C ASN A 248 38.88 -10.96 -3.31
N LYS A 249 39.52 -12.03 -2.83
CA LYS A 249 40.71 -11.94 -1.96
C LYS A 249 41.96 -11.89 -2.82
N VAL A 250 42.87 -10.96 -2.51
CA VAL A 250 44.14 -10.84 -3.23
C VAL A 250 45.29 -11.35 -2.36
N MET A 251 46.02 -12.34 -2.85
CA MET A 251 47.25 -12.86 -2.26
C MET A 251 48.44 -12.39 -3.07
N ASN A 252 49.44 -11.80 -2.41
CA ASN A 252 50.71 -11.45 -3.04
C ASN A 252 51.79 -12.39 -2.48
N VAL A 253 52.47 -13.12 -3.36
CA VAL A 253 53.56 -14.04 -3.01
C VAL A 253 54.86 -13.58 -3.66
N TYR A 254 55.94 -13.62 -2.90
CA TYR A 254 57.24 -13.05 -3.25
C TYR A 254 58.31 -14.13 -3.24
N TYR A 255 59.10 -14.20 -4.30
CA TYR A 255 60.15 -15.20 -4.49
C TYR A 255 61.51 -14.51 -4.61
N THR A 256 62.38 -14.75 -3.63
CA THR A 256 63.77 -14.24 -3.56
C THR A 256 64.67 -15.12 -4.42
N ARG A 257 65.60 -14.52 -5.16
CA ARG A 257 66.52 -15.24 -6.05
C ARG A 257 67.57 -15.99 -5.21
N ASN A 258 67.84 -17.24 -5.57
CA ASN A 258 68.91 -18.00 -4.94
C ASN A 258 70.27 -17.40 -5.32
N ARG A 259 71.16 -17.24 -4.33
CA ARG A 259 72.53 -16.74 -4.52
C ARG A 259 73.51 -17.90 -4.32
N TYR A 260 74.47 -18.04 -5.22
CA TYR A 260 75.50 -19.07 -5.18
C TYR A 260 76.88 -18.40 -5.18
N THR A 261 77.74 -18.79 -4.24
CA THR A 261 79.14 -18.39 -4.26
C THR A 261 79.92 -19.42 -5.07
N ILE A 262 80.76 -18.96 -6.00
CA ILE A 262 81.72 -19.82 -6.67
C ILE A 262 82.99 -19.83 -5.79
N GLU A 263 83.36 -21.00 -5.29
CA GLU A 263 84.64 -21.24 -4.59
C GLU A 263 85.75 -21.63 -5.57
#